data_AF-A0A0J8RUA1-F1
#
_entry.id   AF-A0A0J8RUA1-F1
#
_cell.length_a   1.000
_cell.length_b   1.000
_cell.length_c   1.000
_cell.angle_alpha   90.00
_cell.angle_beta   90.00
_cell.angle_gamma   90.00
#
_symmetry.space_group_name_H-M   'P 1'
#
loop_
_entity.id
_entity.type
_entity.pdbx_description
1 polymer ?
#
loop_
_entity_poly.entity_id
_entity_poly.type
_entity_poly.pdbx_seq_one_letter_code
_entity_poly.pdbx_strand_id
1 'polypeptide(L)'
;MTSDRSGRRMVQTVLNFGQDQKQAAVTYPSIRKPDRDEMAALESDSNRMEDVQPTQSTAISWESTPAPTSRSGSFSGNYMPASIPRHQTLIHVARETTALLPNILSAVPHAPAKGYLYTDPPYLDQKYSPRFPRTPIRILNSDTLDTAIGLAQCAKYVTVRDKRPVCVLNMANAYNAGGGWKRGALAQEEAICYRSSLSFTLKLRYYPIPELSAIYSPTVLVIRKSLEDGHELLPLDMPANLPIVSAISVAALCAPKGRFEDCGSEWAPETGVGCSGLRSV
;
A
#
# COMPACT_ATOMS: atom_id res chain seq x y z
N MET A 1 -38.43 -40.04 -0.99
CA MET A 1 -39.16 -38.77 -1.27
C MET A 1 -38.13 -37.67 -1.40
N THR A 2 -37.88 -37.28 -2.65
CA THR A 2 -37.04 -36.15 -3.08
C THR A 2 -37.85 -34.85 -3.03
N SER A 3 -37.16 -33.71 -3.24
CA SER A 3 -37.64 -32.33 -3.43
C SER A 3 -37.49 -31.46 -2.16
N ASP A 4 -36.91 -30.25 -2.14
CA ASP A 4 -36.39 -29.35 -3.19
C ASP A 4 -35.38 -28.39 -2.54
N ARG A 5 -34.23 -28.13 -3.16
CA ARG A 5 -33.30 -27.05 -2.76
C ARG A 5 -33.45 -25.92 -3.78
N SER A 6 -34.41 -25.04 -3.53
CA SER A 6 -34.64 -23.87 -4.37
C SER A 6 -33.49 -22.86 -4.27
N GLY A 7 -32.75 -22.76 -5.38
CA GLY A 7 -32.05 -21.61 -5.95
C GLY A 7 -31.71 -20.42 -5.06
N ARG A 8 -30.53 -20.43 -4.43
CA ARG A 8 -29.83 -19.20 -4.05
C ARG A 8 -28.98 -18.74 -5.23
N ARG A 9 -29.51 -17.79 -6.01
CA ARG A 9 -28.76 -17.09 -7.07
C ARG A 9 -27.62 -16.28 -6.43
N MET A 10 -26.40 -16.55 -6.86
CA MET A 10 -25.22 -15.77 -6.52
C MET A 10 -25.27 -14.50 -7.39
N VAL A 11 -25.56 -13.35 -6.78
CA VAL A 11 -25.57 -12.06 -7.50
C VAL A 11 -24.13 -11.53 -7.48
N GLN A 12 -23.41 -11.75 -8.59
CA GLN A 12 -22.13 -11.11 -8.83
C GLN A 12 -22.39 -9.66 -9.25
N THR A 13 -22.23 -8.72 -8.34
CA THR A 13 -22.25 -7.29 -8.69
C THR A 13 -20.91 -6.95 -9.35
N VAL A 14 -20.94 -6.74 -10.66
CA VAL A 14 -19.80 -6.19 -11.42
C VAL A 14 -19.66 -4.72 -11.02
N LEU A 15 -18.53 -4.35 -10.42
CA LEU A 15 -18.16 -2.94 -10.22
C LEU A 15 -17.77 -2.35 -11.57
N ASN A 16 -18.73 -1.70 -12.22
CA ASN A 16 -18.50 -0.97 -13.45
C ASN A 16 -17.80 0.35 -13.11
N PHE A 17 -16.49 0.42 -13.33
CA PHE A 17 -15.79 1.70 -13.36
C PHE A 17 -16.15 2.41 -14.65
N GLY A 18 -16.76 3.59 -14.52
CA GLY A 18 -17.25 4.39 -15.64
C GLY A 18 -16.18 4.57 -16.72
N GLN A 19 -16.54 4.18 -17.94
CA GLN A 19 -15.80 4.52 -19.14
C GLN A 19 -16.03 5.98 -19.46
N ASP A 20 -15.08 6.82 -19.06
CA ASP A 20 -14.84 8.09 -19.74
C ASP A 20 -13.33 8.30 -19.81
N GLN A 21 -12.72 7.74 -20.87
CA GLN A 21 -11.58 8.36 -21.53
C GLN A 21 -11.31 7.70 -22.88
N LYS A 22 -11.15 8.57 -23.88
CA LYS A 22 -10.96 8.27 -25.30
C LYS A 22 -9.85 7.23 -25.52
N GLN A 23 -10.13 6.31 -26.45
CA GLN A 23 -9.22 5.28 -26.93
C GLN A 23 -7.83 5.84 -27.26
N ALA A 24 -6.84 5.47 -26.46
CA ALA A 24 -5.45 5.38 -26.89
C ALA A 24 -5.02 3.93 -26.64
N ALA A 25 -4.51 3.26 -27.68
CA ALA A 25 -4.04 1.88 -27.58
C ALA A 25 -2.89 1.80 -26.56
N VAL A 26 -3.16 1.21 -25.39
CA VAL A 26 -2.15 0.96 -24.36
C VAL A 26 -1.47 -0.37 -24.67
N THR A 27 -0.27 -0.31 -25.24
CA THR A 27 0.63 -1.47 -25.34
C THR A 27 1.28 -1.69 -23.98
N TYR A 28 1.01 -2.83 -23.34
CA TYR A 28 1.70 -3.22 -22.11
C TYR A 28 3.16 -3.61 -22.43
N PRO A 29 4.16 -3.02 -21.75
CA PRO A 29 5.54 -3.45 -21.92
C PRO A 29 5.72 -4.85 -21.31
N SER A 30 6.25 -5.77 -22.11
CA SER A 30 6.62 -7.12 -21.65
C SER A 30 7.81 -7.04 -20.69
N ILE A 31 7.60 -7.45 -19.44
CA ILE A 31 8.66 -7.55 -18.43
C ILE A 31 9.54 -8.76 -18.81
N ARG A 32 10.75 -8.48 -19.30
CA ARG A 32 11.79 -9.50 -19.45
C ARG A 32 12.25 -9.96 -18.07
N LYS A 33 12.47 -11.27 -17.91
CA LYS A 33 13.22 -11.82 -16.78
C LYS A 33 14.66 -11.29 -16.87
N PRO A 34 15.24 -10.73 -15.79
CA PRO A 34 16.63 -10.28 -15.79
C PRO A 34 17.57 -11.48 -15.93
N ASP A 35 18.70 -11.25 -16.60
CA ASP A 35 19.67 -12.28 -16.93
C ASP A 35 20.52 -12.67 -15.71
N ARG A 36 21.13 -13.86 -15.75
CA ARG A 36 21.87 -14.42 -14.60
C ARG A 36 23.09 -13.57 -14.20
N ASP A 37 23.66 -12.83 -15.17
CA ASP A 37 24.81 -11.96 -14.98
C ASP A 37 24.44 -10.58 -14.40
N GLU A 38 23.20 -10.08 -14.62
CA GLU A 38 22.70 -8.86 -13.95
C GLU A 38 22.45 -9.10 -12.46
N MET A 39 22.05 -10.32 -12.07
CA MET A 39 21.90 -10.71 -10.66
C MET A 39 23.25 -10.76 -9.93
N ALA A 40 24.32 -11.22 -10.60
CA ALA A 40 25.65 -11.28 -10.01
C ALA A 40 26.26 -9.88 -9.78
N ALA A 41 25.94 -8.90 -10.63
CA ALA A 41 26.34 -7.51 -10.43
C ALA A 41 25.64 -6.85 -9.21
N LEU A 42 24.42 -7.27 -8.89
CA LEU A 42 23.67 -6.81 -7.71
C LEU A 42 24.16 -7.46 -6.40
N GLU A 43 24.74 -8.66 -6.45
CA GLU A 43 25.35 -9.35 -5.30
C GLU A 43 26.69 -8.73 -4.87
N SER A 44 27.44 -8.13 -5.80
CA SER A 44 28.74 -7.50 -5.52
C SER A 44 28.63 -6.21 -4.70
N ASP A 45 27.58 -5.41 -4.92
CA ASP A 45 27.40 -4.11 -4.25
C ASP A 45 26.71 -4.20 -2.88
N SER A 46 26.12 -5.36 -2.56
CA SER A 46 25.37 -5.58 -1.32
C SER A 46 26.19 -6.18 -0.17
N ASN A 47 27.49 -6.44 -0.38
CA ASN A 47 28.38 -7.08 0.59
C ASN A 47 29.17 -6.13 1.52
N ARG A 48 28.68 -4.90 1.78
CA ARG A 48 29.28 -4.00 2.79
C ARG A 48 28.26 -3.48 3.80
N MET A 49 27.76 -4.38 4.65
CA MET A 49 27.27 -4.01 5.98
C MET A 49 28.17 -4.71 7.01
N GLU A 50 29.10 -3.96 7.60
CA GLU A 50 29.82 -4.41 8.78
C GLU A 50 28.92 -4.26 10.01
N ASP A 51 28.92 -5.30 10.86
CA ASP A 51 28.23 -5.34 12.14
C ASP A 51 28.81 -4.27 13.09
N VAL A 52 28.04 -3.21 13.36
CA VAL A 52 28.40 -2.22 14.39
C VAL A 52 27.85 -2.69 15.74
N GLN A 53 28.73 -3.23 16.57
CA GLN A 53 28.50 -3.44 18.01
C GLN A 53 28.54 -2.11 18.80
N PRO A 54 27.87 -2.04 19.97
CA PRO A 54 27.57 -0.78 20.63
C PRO A 54 28.76 -0.25 21.43
N THR A 55 29.24 0.96 21.10
CA THR A 55 30.17 1.72 21.93
C THR A 55 29.48 2.93 22.56
N GLN A 56 29.93 3.25 23.76
CA GLN A 56 29.29 4.04 24.82
C GLN A 56 28.84 5.47 24.44
N SER A 57 27.71 5.83 25.07
CA SER A 57 27.17 7.14 25.41
C SER A 57 28.00 8.40 25.10
N THR A 58 27.44 9.27 24.25
CA THR A 58 27.61 10.72 24.40
C THR A 58 26.29 11.41 24.07
N ALA A 59 25.71 12.09 25.06
CA ALA A 59 24.53 12.94 24.91
C ALA A 59 24.85 14.10 23.96
N ILE A 60 23.97 14.37 22.98
CA ILE A 60 24.12 15.52 22.09
C ILE A 60 22.99 16.50 22.40
N SER A 61 23.40 17.62 22.99
CA SER A 61 22.60 18.80 23.34
C SER A 61 22.11 19.53 22.09
N TRP A 62 20.89 20.05 22.12
CA TRP A 62 20.33 20.91 21.07
C TRP A 62 20.76 22.37 21.31
N GLU A 63 21.97 22.73 20.92
CA GLU A 63 22.45 24.11 20.96
C GLU A 63 22.51 24.71 19.55
N SER A 64 21.94 25.90 19.40
CA SER A 64 21.89 26.69 18.15
C SER A 64 23.21 27.43 17.91
N THR A 65 23.68 27.53 16.66
CA THR A 65 24.74 28.49 16.26
C THR A 65 24.68 28.77 14.74
N PRO A 66 25.27 29.87 14.22
CA PRO A 66 24.55 30.84 13.41
C PRO A 66 24.91 30.78 11.91
N ALA A 67 24.10 31.48 11.11
CA ALA A 67 24.17 31.56 9.65
C ALA A 67 25.53 32.09 9.12
N PRO A 68 26.05 31.54 8.00
CA PRO A 68 27.18 32.14 7.31
C PRO A 68 26.74 33.30 6.41
N THR A 69 27.63 34.27 6.35
CA THR A 69 27.51 35.61 5.75
C THR A 69 27.35 35.63 4.24
N SER A 70 26.59 36.63 3.80
CA SER A 70 26.23 36.98 2.43
C SER A 70 27.43 37.29 1.54
N ARG A 71 27.46 36.67 0.35
CA ARG A 71 28.26 37.13 -0.79
C ARG A 71 27.29 37.55 -1.89
N SER A 72 27.26 38.85 -2.20
CA SER A 72 26.36 39.45 -3.19
C SER A 72 26.77 39.03 -4.61
N GLY A 73 25.97 38.14 -5.20
CA GLY A 73 25.94 37.90 -6.63
C GLY A 73 24.57 38.31 -7.15
N SER A 74 24.50 39.44 -7.85
CA SER A 74 23.31 39.90 -8.55
C SER A 74 22.97 38.94 -9.70
N PHE A 75 21.95 38.10 -9.52
CA PHE A 75 21.32 37.37 -10.62
C PHE A 75 19.90 37.87 -10.81
N SER A 76 19.73 38.58 -11.92
CA SER A 76 18.48 38.99 -12.52
C SER A 76 17.72 37.76 -13.02
N GLY A 77 16.41 37.72 -12.75
CA GLY A 77 15.48 36.81 -13.42
C GLY A 77 14.69 35.96 -12.43
N ASN A 78 13.44 36.36 -12.20
CA ASN A 78 12.41 35.52 -11.62
C ASN A 78 12.19 34.27 -12.50
N TYR A 79 13.00 33.24 -12.29
CA TYR A 79 12.63 31.88 -12.66
C TYR A 79 12.00 31.25 -11.42
N MET A 80 10.67 31.27 -11.35
CA MET A 80 9.96 30.32 -10.50
C MET A 80 10.43 28.92 -10.94
N PRO A 81 11.10 28.13 -10.08
CA PRO A 81 11.53 26.81 -10.47
C PRO A 81 10.29 26.02 -10.91
N ALA A 82 10.37 25.36 -12.07
CA ALA A 82 9.33 24.44 -12.50
C ALA A 82 9.00 23.49 -11.35
N SER A 83 7.72 23.34 -11.03
CA SER A 83 7.27 22.46 -9.95
C SER A 83 7.95 21.10 -10.09
N ILE A 84 8.67 20.66 -9.06
CA ILE A 84 9.38 19.38 -9.05
C ILE A 84 8.40 18.28 -9.53
N PRO A 85 8.77 17.47 -10.53
CA PRO A 85 7.91 16.39 -11.01
C PRO A 85 7.48 15.50 -9.85
N ARG A 86 6.18 15.18 -9.76
CA ARG A 86 5.58 14.40 -8.64
C ARG A 86 6.38 13.15 -8.27
N HIS A 87 6.87 12.42 -9.28
CA HIS A 87 7.72 11.24 -9.08
C HIS A 87 9.01 11.55 -8.29
N GLN A 88 9.67 12.67 -8.55
CA GLN A 88 10.86 13.09 -7.79
C GLN A 88 10.50 13.45 -6.35
N THR A 89 9.35 14.08 -6.11
CA THR A 89 8.83 14.33 -4.76
C THR A 89 8.62 13.02 -4.00
N LEU A 90 8.01 12.02 -4.64
CA LEU A 90 7.79 10.70 -4.04
C LEU A 90 9.10 9.98 -3.72
N ILE A 91 10.11 10.08 -4.59
CA ILE A 91 11.45 9.54 -4.29
C ILE A 91 12.06 10.24 -3.06
N HIS A 92 11.92 11.56 -2.96
CA HIS A 92 12.41 12.30 -1.80
C HIS A 92 11.71 11.83 -0.51
N VAL A 93 10.38 11.72 -0.54
CA VAL A 93 9.58 11.19 0.58
C VAL A 93 10.01 9.76 0.95
N ALA A 94 10.29 8.90 -0.04
CA ALA A 94 10.75 7.54 0.21
C ALA A 94 12.09 7.52 0.97
N ARG A 95 13.04 8.35 0.51
CA ARG A 95 14.38 8.45 1.09
C ARG A 95 14.31 8.99 2.51
N GLU A 96 13.56 10.06 2.72
CA GLU A 96 13.36 10.67 4.03
C GLU A 96 12.70 9.68 5.00
N THR A 97 11.64 8.98 4.57
CA THR A 97 10.95 7.95 5.38
C THR A 97 11.90 6.81 5.77
N THR A 98 12.70 6.33 4.82
CA THR A 98 13.69 5.27 5.09
C THR A 98 14.74 5.72 6.11
N ALA A 99 15.17 6.98 6.05
CA ALA A 99 16.17 7.54 6.96
C ALA A 99 15.62 7.77 8.38
N LEU A 100 14.36 8.20 8.51
CA LEU A 100 13.75 8.52 9.81
C LEU A 100 13.27 7.29 10.59
N LEU A 101 12.76 6.28 9.89
CA LEU A 101 12.09 5.14 10.51
C LEU A 101 12.93 4.39 11.57
N PRO A 102 14.23 4.13 11.39
CA PRO A 102 15.04 3.45 12.41
C PRO A 102 15.01 4.16 13.78
N ASN A 103 15.13 5.49 13.79
CA ASN A 103 15.13 6.29 15.01
C ASN A 103 13.73 6.41 15.62
N ILE A 104 12.68 6.49 14.80
CA ILE A 104 11.30 6.53 15.30
C ILE A 104 10.92 5.17 15.91
N LEU A 105 11.28 4.07 15.25
CA LEU A 105 10.97 2.72 15.73
C LEU A 105 11.71 2.37 17.03
N SER A 106 12.93 2.89 17.25
CA SER A 106 13.64 2.71 18.52
C SER A 106 12.95 3.43 19.69
N ALA A 107 12.28 4.56 19.42
CA ALA A 107 11.47 5.29 20.39
C ALA A 107 10.09 4.66 20.66
N VAL A 108 9.66 3.69 19.84
CA VAL A 108 8.33 3.04 19.92
C VAL A 108 8.49 1.50 20.04
N PRO A 109 9.05 0.99 21.15
CA PRO A 109 9.38 -0.44 21.29
C PRO A 109 8.14 -1.36 21.33
N HIS A 110 6.95 -0.81 21.63
CA HIS A 110 5.70 -1.55 21.63
C HIS A 110 5.13 -1.80 20.21
N ALA A 111 5.72 -1.19 19.17
CA ALA A 111 5.33 -1.36 17.77
C ALA A 111 6.50 -1.87 16.92
N PRO A 112 7.06 -3.06 17.20
CA PRO A 112 8.22 -3.55 16.47
C PRO A 112 7.88 -3.82 15.00
N ALA A 113 8.77 -3.46 14.08
CA ALA A 113 8.58 -3.71 12.65
C ALA A 113 8.80 -5.20 12.29
N LYS A 114 7.91 -6.08 12.76
CA LYS A 114 7.96 -7.53 12.51
C LYS A 114 6.89 -7.93 11.49
N GLY A 115 7.31 -8.56 10.40
CA GLY A 115 6.44 -9.29 9.49
C GLY A 115 6.61 -10.80 9.62
N TYR A 116 5.52 -11.54 9.43
CA TYR A 116 5.42 -13.00 9.51
C TYR A 116 4.85 -13.53 8.20
N LEU A 117 5.59 -14.42 7.53
CA LEU A 117 5.09 -15.10 6.34
C LEU A 117 4.23 -16.29 6.76
N TYR A 118 3.01 -16.35 6.23
CA TYR A 118 2.10 -17.48 6.32
C TYR A 118 1.98 -18.11 4.94
N THR A 119 2.41 -19.36 4.82
CA THR A 119 2.33 -20.14 3.60
C THR A 119 1.18 -21.13 3.70
N ASP A 120 0.30 -21.15 2.70
CA ASP A 120 -0.84 -22.07 2.62
C ASP A 120 -1.62 -22.17 3.94
N PRO A 121 -2.19 -21.05 4.44
CA PRO A 121 -2.88 -21.05 5.71
C PRO A 121 -4.10 -21.98 5.65
N PRO A 122 -4.31 -22.82 6.69
CA PRO A 122 -5.45 -23.72 6.70
C PRO A 122 -6.77 -22.95 6.71
N TYR A 123 -7.82 -23.56 6.17
CA TYR A 123 -9.17 -23.01 6.29
C TYR A 123 -9.52 -22.76 7.75
N LEU A 124 -10.10 -21.58 8.01
CA LEU A 124 -10.55 -21.23 9.34
C LEU A 124 -11.69 -22.17 9.75
N ASP A 125 -11.48 -22.95 10.82
CA ASP A 125 -12.51 -23.80 11.37
C ASP A 125 -13.65 -22.93 11.93
N GLN A 126 -14.88 -23.22 11.50
CA GLN A 126 -16.08 -22.49 11.88
C GLN A 126 -16.27 -22.42 13.40
N LYS A 127 -15.72 -23.37 14.17
CA LYS A 127 -15.74 -23.33 15.64
C LYS A 127 -15.02 -22.13 16.24
N TYR A 128 -14.03 -21.58 15.52
CA TYR A 128 -13.32 -20.36 15.90
C TYR A 128 -13.98 -19.09 15.34
N SER A 129 -15.10 -19.22 14.61
CA SER A 129 -15.87 -18.06 14.17
C SER A 129 -16.49 -17.40 15.41
N PRO A 130 -16.13 -16.14 15.71
CA PRO A 130 -16.55 -15.45 16.94
C PRO A 130 -18.05 -15.07 16.96
N ARG A 131 -18.84 -15.53 15.98
CA ARG A 131 -20.29 -15.25 15.83
C ARG A 131 -20.61 -13.76 16.01
N PHE A 132 -19.83 -12.91 15.35
CA PHE A 132 -20.04 -11.46 15.42
C PHE A 132 -21.44 -11.08 14.92
N PRO A 133 -22.01 -9.98 15.43
CA PRO A 133 -23.21 -9.40 14.85
C PRO A 133 -22.96 -9.00 13.39
N ARG A 134 -24.03 -8.72 12.65
CA ARG A 134 -23.96 -8.39 11.23
C ARG A 134 -22.94 -7.28 10.97
N THR A 135 -21.92 -7.59 10.17
CA THR A 135 -20.82 -6.65 9.87
C THR A 135 -21.34 -5.47 9.05
N PRO A 136 -21.20 -4.22 9.53
CA PRO A 136 -21.50 -3.06 8.72
C PRO A 136 -20.46 -2.92 7.60
N ILE A 137 -20.93 -2.73 6.37
CA ILE A 137 -20.08 -2.55 5.19
C ILE A 137 -20.28 -1.14 4.66
N ARG A 138 -19.20 -0.44 4.37
CA ARG A 138 -19.19 0.90 3.78
C ARG A 138 -18.19 0.95 2.64
N ILE A 139 -18.52 1.71 1.60
CA ILE A 139 -17.66 1.96 0.45
C ILE A 139 -17.31 3.45 0.51
N LEU A 140 -16.02 3.75 0.58
CA LEU A 140 -15.50 5.11 0.73
C LEU A 140 -14.45 5.34 -0.36
N ASN A 141 -14.45 6.53 -0.96
CA ASN A 141 -13.35 7.00 -1.80
C ASN A 141 -12.34 7.72 -0.89
N SER A 142 -11.41 6.96 -0.30
CA SER A 142 -10.44 7.48 0.66
C SER A 142 -9.17 6.61 0.67
N ASP A 143 -8.07 7.18 1.15
CA ASP A 143 -6.82 6.45 1.35
C ASP A 143 -6.98 5.35 2.40
N THR A 144 -6.22 4.27 2.20
CA THR A 144 -6.27 3.07 3.06
C THR A 144 -5.91 3.39 4.51
N LEU A 145 -4.85 4.18 4.74
CA LEU A 145 -4.38 4.50 6.08
C LEU A 145 -5.26 5.53 6.77
N ASP A 146 -5.77 6.53 6.05
CA ASP A 146 -6.66 7.54 6.64
C ASP A 146 -7.99 6.92 7.08
N THR A 147 -8.54 6.02 6.27
CA THR A 147 -9.72 5.24 6.64
C THR A 147 -9.46 4.39 7.88
N ALA A 148 -8.30 3.72 7.96
CA ALA A 148 -7.93 2.90 9.10
C ALA A 148 -7.74 3.72 10.39
N ILE A 149 -7.09 4.88 10.29
CA ILE A 149 -6.91 5.81 11.41
C ILE A 149 -8.25 6.34 11.89
N GLY A 150 -9.13 6.77 10.98
CA GLY A 150 -10.48 7.23 11.31
C GLY A 150 -11.29 6.13 12.01
N LEU A 151 -11.22 4.89 11.52
CA LEU A 151 -11.89 3.75 12.15
C LEU A 151 -11.36 3.47 13.56
N ALA A 152 -10.04 3.53 13.76
CA ALA A 152 -9.41 3.36 15.07
C ALA A 152 -9.81 4.48 16.06
N GLN A 153 -9.98 5.71 15.58
CA GLN A 153 -10.46 6.83 16.38
C GLN A 153 -11.93 6.65 16.76
N CYS A 154 -12.79 6.22 15.84
CA CYS A 154 -14.19 5.92 16.13
C CYS A 154 -14.35 4.82 17.19
N ALA A 155 -13.47 3.81 17.20
CA ALA A 155 -13.47 2.74 18.19
C ALA A 155 -13.26 3.25 19.64
N LYS A 156 -12.75 4.48 19.85
CA LYS A 156 -12.63 5.09 21.19
C LYS A 156 -13.98 5.50 21.76
N TYR A 157 -14.97 5.77 20.91
CA TYR A 157 -16.30 6.24 21.28
C TYR A 157 -17.34 5.12 21.31
N VAL A 158 -16.96 3.91 20.92
CA VAL A 158 -17.81 2.72 20.90
C VAL A 158 -17.18 1.66 21.80
N THR A 159 -17.98 0.90 22.56
CA THR A 159 -17.48 -0.21 23.36
C THR A 159 -17.07 -1.39 22.47
N VAL A 160 -15.89 -1.31 21.86
CA VAL A 160 -15.28 -2.41 21.11
C VAL A 160 -14.48 -3.27 22.08
N ARG A 161 -14.76 -4.58 22.10
CA ARG A 161 -14.05 -5.54 22.96
C ARG A 161 -12.60 -5.79 22.51
N ASP A 162 -12.35 -5.68 21.20
CA ASP A 162 -11.02 -5.85 20.63
C ASP A 162 -10.27 -4.50 20.59
N LYS A 163 -9.07 -4.49 21.18
CA LYS A 163 -8.17 -3.33 21.23
C LYS A 163 -7.02 -3.44 20.22
N ARG A 164 -7.05 -4.46 19.34
CA ARG A 164 -6.03 -4.65 18.32
C ARG A 164 -6.06 -3.53 17.28
N PRO A 165 -4.91 -3.23 16.65
CA PRO A 165 -4.85 -2.29 15.54
C PRO A 165 -5.80 -2.67 14.40
N VAL A 166 -6.40 -1.67 13.76
CA VAL A 166 -7.21 -1.88 12.55
C VAL A 166 -6.36 -2.58 11.49
N CYS A 167 -6.90 -3.65 10.91
CA CYS A 167 -6.21 -4.42 9.88
C CYS A 167 -6.52 -3.84 8.49
N VAL A 168 -5.48 -3.60 7.71
CA VAL A 168 -5.56 -3.17 6.31
C VAL A 168 -5.04 -4.25 5.38
N LEU A 169 -5.56 -4.27 4.15
CA LEU A 169 -5.04 -5.11 3.07
C LEU A 169 -4.02 -4.30 2.27
N ASN A 170 -2.80 -4.82 2.12
CA ASN A 170 -1.82 -4.34 1.16
C ASN A 170 -1.88 -5.21 -0.10
N MET A 171 -2.18 -4.59 -1.24
CA MET A 171 -2.17 -5.23 -2.56
C MET A 171 -0.73 -5.38 -3.05
N ALA A 172 -0.04 -6.37 -2.48
CA ALA A 172 1.41 -6.47 -2.54
C ALA A 172 1.92 -6.90 -3.92
N ASN A 173 3.06 -6.36 -4.31
CA ASN A 173 3.84 -6.89 -5.42
C ASN A 173 4.41 -8.26 -5.04
N ALA A 174 4.26 -9.26 -5.90
CA ALA A 174 4.74 -10.63 -5.63
C ALA A 174 6.27 -10.72 -5.50
N TYR A 175 7.02 -9.82 -6.13
CA TYR A 175 8.46 -9.94 -6.31
C TYR A 175 9.27 -8.89 -5.55
N ASN A 176 8.70 -7.71 -5.31
CA ASN A 176 9.43 -6.58 -4.74
C ASN A 176 8.74 -6.08 -3.47
N ALA A 177 9.49 -6.03 -2.36
CA ALA A 177 8.99 -5.50 -1.10
C ALA A 177 8.62 -4.01 -1.20
N GLY A 178 7.33 -3.70 -1.06
CA GLY A 178 6.81 -2.34 -1.19
C GLY A 178 6.71 -1.85 -2.65
N GLY A 179 6.78 -2.77 -3.62
CA GLY A 179 6.66 -2.44 -5.03
C GLY A 179 7.73 -1.45 -5.51
N GLY A 180 7.29 -0.39 -6.20
CA GLY A 180 8.15 0.64 -6.77
C GLY A 180 8.36 1.87 -5.90
N TRP A 181 8.04 1.86 -4.60
CA TRP A 181 7.94 3.09 -3.80
C TRP A 181 9.25 3.90 -3.76
N LYS A 182 10.42 3.23 -3.65
CA LYS A 182 11.74 3.90 -3.69
C LYS A 182 12.04 4.56 -5.04
N ARG A 183 11.34 4.16 -6.10
CA ARG A 183 11.44 4.69 -7.47
C ARG A 183 10.24 5.58 -7.81
N GLY A 184 9.57 6.18 -6.83
CA GLY A 184 8.50 7.15 -7.08
C GLY A 184 7.24 6.59 -7.76
N ALA A 185 7.02 5.26 -7.70
CA ALA A 185 5.81 4.65 -8.25
C ALA A 185 4.58 4.99 -7.40
N LEU A 186 3.40 4.97 -8.03
CA LEU A 186 2.15 5.35 -7.38
C LEU A 186 1.11 4.25 -7.58
N ALA A 187 1.00 3.39 -6.58
CA ALA A 187 -0.15 2.52 -6.37
C ALA A 187 -0.44 2.42 -4.86
N GLN A 188 -1.38 1.57 -4.48
CA GLN A 188 -1.83 1.44 -3.10
C GLN A 188 -0.72 0.95 -2.16
N GLU A 189 0.07 -0.05 -2.58
CA GLU A 189 1.22 -0.54 -1.80
C GLU A 189 2.23 0.57 -1.56
N GLU A 190 2.61 1.30 -2.62
CA GLU A 190 3.58 2.38 -2.51
C GLU A 190 3.08 3.51 -1.61
N ALA A 191 1.80 3.89 -1.73
CA ALA A 191 1.16 4.88 -0.86
C ALA A 191 1.28 4.52 0.63
N ILE A 192 1.09 3.23 0.97
CA ILE A 192 1.28 2.76 2.34
C ILE A 192 2.76 2.81 2.74
N CYS A 193 3.68 2.39 1.87
CA CYS A 193 5.12 2.40 2.14
C CYS A 193 5.71 3.81 2.31
N TYR A 194 5.24 4.81 1.56
CA TYR A 194 5.68 6.20 1.74
C TYR A 194 5.36 6.74 3.14
N ARG A 195 4.27 6.25 3.74
CA ARG A 195 3.69 6.86 4.94
C ARG A 195 3.97 6.10 6.22
N SER A 196 4.50 4.88 6.14
CA SER A 196 4.51 3.97 7.27
C SER A 196 5.75 3.10 7.35
N SER A 197 5.88 2.37 8.47
CA SER A 197 6.93 1.39 8.68
C SER A 197 6.71 0.06 7.94
N LEU A 198 5.69 -0.05 7.06
CA LEU A 198 5.35 -1.31 6.39
C LEU A 198 6.56 -1.91 5.66
N SER A 199 7.36 -1.08 4.98
CA SER A 199 8.55 -1.50 4.23
C SER A 199 9.59 -2.25 5.09
N PHE A 200 9.67 -1.96 6.39
CA PHE A 200 10.56 -2.64 7.34
C PHE A 200 10.02 -4.01 7.78
N THR A 201 8.70 -4.23 7.66
CA THR A 201 8.08 -5.52 7.97
C THR A 201 8.18 -6.52 6.81
N LEU A 202 8.31 -6.03 5.58
CA LEU A 202 8.41 -6.80 4.33
C LEU A 202 9.85 -7.27 4.08
N LYS A 203 10.25 -8.38 4.73
CA LYS A 203 11.61 -8.90 4.64
C LYS A 203 11.88 -9.53 3.28
N LEU A 204 13.04 -9.25 2.69
CA LEU A 204 13.44 -9.75 1.36
C LEU A 204 13.41 -11.28 1.26
N ARG A 205 13.72 -12.00 2.34
CA ARG A 205 13.63 -13.48 2.38
C ARG A 205 12.22 -14.04 2.17
N TYR A 206 11.18 -13.21 2.23
CA TYR A 206 9.80 -13.62 1.94
C TYR A 206 9.46 -13.51 0.46
N TYR A 207 10.37 -12.97 -0.36
CA TYR A 207 10.15 -12.71 -1.79
C TYR A 207 10.94 -13.71 -2.65
N PRO A 208 10.37 -14.17 -3.77
CA PRO A 208 8.98 -13.92 -4.20
C PRO A 208 7.96 -14.52 -3.23
N ILE A 209 6.84 -13.80 -3.01
CA ILE A 209 5.77 -14.26 -2.12
C ILE A 209 5.19 -15.54 -2.74
N PRO A 210 5.18 -16.68 -2.02
CA PRO A 210 4.64 -17.92 -2.57
C PRO A 210 3.14 -17.81 -2.88
N GLU A 211 2.64 -18.68 -3.76
CA GLU A 211 1.20 -18.73 -4.05
C GLU A 211 0.39 -19.04 -2.78
N LEU A 212 -0.84 -18.51 -2.72
CA LEU A 212 -1.75 -18.66 -1.58
C LEU A 212 -1.12 -18.29 -0.22
N SER A 213 -0.13 -17.39 -0.24
CA SER A 213 0.60 -16.97 0.96
C SER A 213 0.35 -15.49 1.26
N ALA A 214 0.57 -15.11 2.52
CA ALA A 214 0.40 -13.75 2.99
C ALA A 214 1.50 -13.36 3.97
N ILE A 215 1.90 -12.09 3.97
CA ILE A 215 2.75 -11.53 5.01
C ILE A 215 1.87 -10.74 5.97
N TYR A 216 1.82 -11.16 7.23
CA TYR A 216 1.13 -10.42 8.29
C TYR A 216 2.11 -9.55 9.07
N SER A 217 1.78 -8.27 9.16
CA SER A 217 2.53 -7.23 9.85
C SER A 217 1.66 -6.68 10.99
N PRO A 218 1.83 -7.14 12.24
CA PRO A 218 0.91 -6.80 13.33
C PRO A 218 0.95 -5.33 13.73
N THR A 219 2.10 -4.69 13.56
CA THR A 219 2.34 -3.31 13.97
C THR A 219 3.07 -2.56 12.86
N VAL A 220 2.31 -1.71 12.17
CA VAL A 220 2.76 -0.80 11.13
C VAL A 220 2.49 0.61 11.63
N LEU A 221 3.58 1.33 11.93
CA LEU A 221 3.55 2.69 12.44
C LEU A 221 3.34 3.66 11.29
N VAL A 222 2.33 4.51 11.36
CA VAL A 222 2.09 5.58 10.39
C VAL A 222 2.78 6.84 10.86
N ILE A 223 3.64 7.41 10.01
CA ILE A 223 4.47 8.58 10.33
C ILE A 223 4.17 9.80 9.44
N ARG A 224 3.36 9.65 8.39
CA ARG A 224 2.98 10.75 7.48
C ARG A 224 1.50 10.79 7.16
N LYS A 225 1.06 11.99 6.81
CA LYS A 225 -0.22 12.25 6.15
C LYS A 225 -0.25 11.71 4.72
N SER A 226 -1.45 11.74 4.13
CA SER A 226 -1.72 11.26 2.79
C SER A 226 -0.96 12.06 1.73
N LEU A 227 -0.96 11.55 0.50
CA LEU A 227 -0.42 12.28 -0.64
C LEU A 227 -1.24 13.54 -0.96
N GLU A 228 -2.56 13.49 -0.73
CA GLU A 228 -3.45 14.65 -0.91
C GLU A 228 -3.14 15.74 0.11
N ASP A 229 -2.72 15.34 1.32
CA ASP A 229 -2.27 16.22 2.41
C ASP A 229 -0.75 16.49 2.37
N GLY A 230 -0.09 16.26 1.23
CA GLY A 230 1.29 16.67 0.99
C GLY A 230 2.39 15.79 1.61
N HIS A 231 2.08 14.60 2.12
CA HIS A 231 3.05 13.70 2.77
C HIS A 231 3.83 14.32 3.96
N GLU A 232 3.21 15.30 4.63
CA GLU A 232 3.77 15.89 5.84
C GLU A 232 3.96 14.84 6.93
N LEU A 233 5.03 14.97 7.71
CA LEU A 233 5.25 14.15 8.89
C LEU A 233 4.16 14.44 9.93
N LEU A 234 3.68 13.38 10.58
CA LEU A 234 2.85 13.52 11.78
C LEU A 234 3.72 14.05 12.95
N PRO A 235 3.11 14.64 13.99
CA PRO A 235 3.85 15.12 15.15
C PRO A 235 4.72 14.02 15.77
N LEU A 236 6.04 14.24 15.78
CA LEU A 236 7.05 13.30 16.30
C LEU A 236 7.54 13.64 17.71
N ASP A 237 6.96 14.67 18.33
CA ASP A 237 7.20 15.10 19.71
C ASP A 237 6.82 14.00 20.72
N MET A 238 5.75 13.26 20.43
CA MET A 238 5.34 12.06 21.17
C MET A 238 5.15 10.86 20.23
N PRO A 239 6.25 10.16 19.86
CA PRO A 239 6.19 9.02 18.92
C PRO A 239 5.27 7.89 19.38
N ALA A 240 5.06 7.75 20.70
CA ALA A 240 4.14 6.76 21.27
C ALA A 240 2.67 6.98 20.91
N ASN A 241 2.29 8.19 20.47
CA ASN A 241 0.92 8.52 20.07
C ASN A 241 0.69 8.36 18.57
N LEU A 242 1.72 8.02 17.80
CA LEU A 242 1.59 7.82 16.36
C LEU A 242 0.61 6.66 16.07
N PRO A 243 -0.20 6.77 15.00
CA PRO A 243 -1.16 5.73 14.69
C PRO A 243 -0.47 4.42 14.32
N ILE A 244 -1.01 3.32 14.84
CA ILE A 244 -0.57 1.96 14.53
C ILE A 244 -1.72 1.22 13.86
N VAL A 245 -1.42 0.61 12.72
CA VAL A 245 -2.32 -0.33 12.01
C VAL A 245 -1.67 -1.70 11.94
N SER A 246 -2.46 -2.73 11.65
CA SER A 246 -1.92 -4.03 11.21
C SER A 246 -2.14 -4.17 9.71
N ALA A 247 -1.27 -4.90 9.01
CA ALA A 247 -1.37 -5.08 7.58
C ALA A 247 -1.26 -6.55 7.18
N ILE A 248 -2.08 -6.97 6.23
CA ILE A 248 -1.96 -8.25 5.54
C ILE A 248 -1.54 -7.94 4.10
N SER A 249 -0.37 -8.40 3.70
CA SER A 249 0.17 -8.21 2.35
C SER A 249 -0.02 -9.48 1.55
N VAL A 250 -0.77 -9.39 0.46
CA VAL A 250 -1.10 -10.52 -0.43
C VAL A 250 -0.87 -10.11 -1.87
N ALA A 251 -0.18 -10.96 -2.63
CA ALA A 251 -0.04 -10.80 -4.06
C ALA A 251 -1.27 -11.34 -4.78
N ALA A 252 -1.94 -10.48 -5.56
CA ALA A 252 -3.04 -10.90 -6.41
C ALA A 252 -2.54 -11.70 -7.62
N LEU A 253 -3.38 -12.58 -8.18
CA LEU A 253 -3.08 -13.26 -9.43
C LEU A 253 -2.97 -12.25 -10.57
N CYS A 254 -1.83 -12.24 -11.25
CA CYS A 254 -1.59 -11.41 -12.43
C CYS A 254 -2.21 -12.06 -13.66
N ALA A 255 -3.10 -11.35 -14.35
CA ALA A 255 -3.74 -11.80 -15.59
C ALA A 255 -4.28 -13.25 -15.50
N PRO A 256 -5.20 -13.55 -14.56
CA PRO A 256 -5.78 -14.88 -14.48
C PRO A 256 -6.43 -15.21 -15.83
N LYS A 257 -6.16 -16.42 -16.34
CA LYS A 257 -6.81 -16.93 -17.54
C LYS A 257 -8.29 -17.18 -17.24
N GLY A 258 -9.11 -16.15 -17.34
CA GLY A 258 -10.55 -16.25 -17.30
C GLY A 258 -11.07 -16.65 -18.67
N ARG A 259 -11.87 -17.72 -18.74
CA ARG A 259 -12.95 -17.75 -19.73
C ARG A 259 -14.03 -16.83 -19.18
N PHE A 260 -14.09 -15.61 -19.69
CA PHE A 260 -15.33 -14.86 -19.58
C PHE A 260 -16.31 -15.59 -20.51
N GLU A 261 -17.15 -16.44 -19.94
CA GLU A 261 -18.37 -16.82 -20.65
C GLU A 261 -19.15 -15.52 -20.77
N ASP A 262 -19.37 -15.07 -22.01
CA ASP A 262 -20.27 -13.97 -22.30
C ASP A 262 -21.60 -14.32 -21.64
N CYS A 263 -21.92 -13.65 -20.54
CA CYS A 263 -23.23 -13.73 -19.95
C CYS A 263 -24.17 -13.14 -21.01
N GLY A 264 -24.93 -14.02 -21.65
CA GLY A 264 -25.72 -13.72 -22.83
C GLY A 264 -26.51 -12.43 -22.70
N SER A 265 -26.67 -11.75 -23.83
CA SER A 265 -27.42 -10.51 -24.01
C SER A 265 -28.92 -10.67 -23.72
N GLU A 266 -29.29 -10.96 -22.47
CA GLU A 266 -30.67 -11.10 -22.01
C GLU A 266 -31.06 -9.92 -21.11
N TRP A 267 -30.73 -8.71 -21.57
CA TRP A 267 -31.37 -7.47 -21.11
C TRP A 267 -31.69 -6.62 -22.35
N ALA A 268 -32.74 -7.02 -23.05
CA ALA A 268 -33.40 -6.12 -24.00
C ALA A 268 -34.42 -5.29 -23.20
N PRO A 269 -34.32 -3.95 -23.16
CA PRO A 269 -35.45 -3.14 -22.74
C PRO A 269 -36.56 -3.25 -23.79
N GLU A 270 -37.69 -3.81 -23.41
CA GLU A 270 -38.95 -3.66 -24.12
C GLU A 270 -39.38 -2.19 -24.09
N THR A 271 -38.86 -1.37 -25.00
CA THR A 271 -39.58 -0.19 -25.49
C THR A 271 -39.17 0.05 -26.94
N GLY A 272 -40.13 -0.18 -27.83
CA GLY A 272 -39.96 0.07 -29.25
C GLY A 272 -39.76 1.55 -29.52
N VAL A 273 -38.62 1.88 -30.15
CA VAL A 273 -38.54 2.95 -31.16
C VAL A 273 -37.56 2.45 -32.21
N GLY A 274 -38.06 2.25 -33.43
CA GLY A 274 -37.25 1.80 -34.56
C GLY A 274 -36.21 2.85 -34.95
N CYS A 275 -34.98 2.40 -35.15
CA CYS A 275 -34.01 3.09 -35.99
C CYS A 275 -33.57 2.15 -37.09
N SER A 276 -34.20 2.34 -38.25
CA SER A 276 -33.82 1.77 -39.53
C SER A 276 -32.42 2.24 -39.95
N GLY A 277 -31.58 1.28 -40.32
CA GLY A 277 -30.61 1.42 -41.41
C GLY A 277 -29.31 2.15 -41.10
N LEU A 278 -28.20 1.40 -41.14
CA LEU A 278 -27.13 1.61 -42.12
C LEU A 278 -26.15 0.44 -42.05
N ARG A 279 -26.30 -0.48 -43.01
CA ARG A 279 -25.18 -1.27 -43.53
C ARG A 279 -24.38 -0.36 -44.44
N SER A 280 -23.06 -0.39 -44.34
CA SER A 280 -22.19 -0.18 -45.50
C SER A 280 -20.80 -0.74 -45.22
N VAL A 281 -20.48 -1.75 -46.04
CA VAL A 281 -19.19 -2.30 -46.52
C VAL A 281 -18.18 -2.77 -45.49
#